data_AF-A0AA89AYP6-F1
#
_entry.id   AF-A0AA89AYP6-F1
#
_cell.length_a   1.000
_cell.length_b   1.000
_cell.length_c   1.000
_cell.angle_alpha   90.00
_cell.angle_beta   90.00
_cell.angle_gamma   90.00
#
_symmetry.space_group_name_H-M   'P 1'
#
loop_
_entity.id
_entity.type
_entity.pdbx_description
1 polymer ?
#
loop_
_entity_poly.entity_id
_entity_poly.type
_entity_poly.pdbx_seq_one_letter_code
_entity_poly.pdbx_strand_id
1 'polypeptide(L)'
;MVEDEVQTRKRRRQTWDVGPAEQVEADDKARPPAKCRPGSPPKRDDDRDGHYVFSLGENLTPRYKILGKMGEGTFGRVLECWDRQTREYVAVKVVRSIRKYRDAAMIEVDVLQQLAKNEIGLSLYLIFYRLPYLTDMHDLSLIHTDLKPENILLVSSDYVKLPGYKRISPEETHFRCLPKSSAIKLIDFGSTAYDKQNHSSIVSTRHYRAPEVILGLGWSFPCDIWSIGCILVELCSVSPALVFFFPNSAVMIWNILVIYIQGMKILFQGEMLFQTHENLEHLAMMERVLGPFPDHMIRRANRGAEKYFRRSRLNWPEGAVSRESIKAVKKLDRLKNMLSQYAGYPRSSLVDLLHGLLEFDPSKRLTARQALDHQFFRIPT
;
A
#
# COMPACT_ATOMS: atom_id res chain seq x y z
N MET A 1 -50.29 -4.23 -4.84
CA MET A 1 -49.80 -3.15 -5.72
C MET A 1 -48.81 -2.33 -4.92
N VAL A 2 -47.57 -2.29 -5.42
CA VAL A 2 -46.47 -1.35 -5.17
C VAL A 2 -45.81 -1.36 -3.78
N GLU A 3 -44.65 -2.01 -3.75
CA GLU A 3 -43.51 -1.77 -2.85
C GLU A 3 -42.88 -0.40 -3.19
N ASP A 4 -42.59 0.44 -2.20
CA ASP A 4 -41.80 1.66 -2.37
C ASP A 4 -40.37 1.46 -1.82
N GLU A 5 -39.41 1.43 -2.75
CA GLU A 5 -37.97 1.38 -2.51
C GLU A 5 -37.45 2.72 -1.93
N VAL A 6 -36.86 2.68 -0.75
CA VAL A 6 -36.09 3.82 -0.19
C VAL A 6 -34.70 3.85 -0.83
N GLN A 7 -34.57 4.62 -1.91
CA GLN A 7 -33.31 4.94 -2.56
C GLN A 7 -32.39 5.79 -1.67
N THR A 8 -31.35 5.15 -1.13
CA THR A 8 -30.27 5.83 -0.42
C THR A 8 -29.36 6.56 -1.42
N ARG A 9 -29.48 7.90 -1.46
CA ARG A 9 -28.62 8.82 -2.23
C ARG A 9 -27.14 8.65 -1.85
N LYS A 10 -26.37 7.92 -2.67
CA LYS A 10 -24.89 7.96 -2.64
C LYS A 10 -24.41 9.34 -3.09
N ARG A 11 -23.88 10.13 -2.14
CA ARG A 11 -23.25 11.43 -2.41
C ARG A 11 -21.98 11.25 -3.27
N ARG A 12 -21.85 12.12 -4.27
CA ARG A 12 -20.73 12.29 -5.20
C ARG A 12 -19.42 12.55 -4.44
N ARG A 13 -18.37 11.75 -4.66
CA ARG A 13 -17.00 12.06 -4.19
C ARG A 13 -16.47 13.28 -4.96
N GLN A 14 -16.10 14.34 -4.23
CA GLN A 14 -15.48 15.53 -4.79
C GLN A 14 -13.99 15.28 -5.06
N THR A 15 -13.53 15.75 -6.21
CA THR A 15 -12.20 15.64 -6.78
C THR A 15 -11.20 16.55 -6.06
N TRP A 16 -10.28 15.98 -5.29
CA TRP A 16 -9.09 16.68 -4.80
C TRP A 16 -7.90 15.73 -4.80
N ASP A 17 -7.14 15.75 -5.90
CA ASP A 17 -5.73 15.32 -6.04
C ASP A 17 -5.26 15.78 -7.43
N VAL A 18 -5.26 17.10 -7.66
CA VAL A 18 -4.65 17.70 -8.85
C VAL A 18 -3.86 18.91 -8.37
N GLY A 19 -2.53 18.83 -8.42
CA GLY A 19 -1.66 19.99 -8.29
C GLY A 19 -1.91 20.99 -9.43
N PRO A 20 -1.44 22.25 -9.32
CA PRO A 20 -1.74 23.26 -10.31
C PRO A 20 -1.20 22.83 -11.68
N ALA A 21 -2.04 22.95 -12.72
CA ALA A 21 -1.60 22.78 -14.09
C ALA A 21 -0.80 24.01 -14.51
N GLU A 22 0.51 23.88 -14.70
CA GLU A 22 1.28 24.84 -15.48
C GLU A 22 0.78 24.79 -16.93
N GLN A 23 0.23 25.90 -17.41
CA GLN A 23 -0.12 26.09 -18.80
C GLN A 23 1.17 26.27 -19.60
N VAL A 24 1.58 25.20 -20.27
CA VAL A 24 2.50 25.30 -21.41
C VAL A 24 1.65 25.06 -22.67
N GLU A 25 1.12 26.13 -23.23
CA GLU A 25 0.66 26.13 -24.61
C GLU A 25 1.89 26.03 -25.53
N ALA A 26 1.99 24.95 -26.30
CA ALA A 26 2.91 24.84 -27.41
C ALA A 26 2.32 23.94 -28.51
N ASP A 27 1.63 24.60 -29.45
CA ASP A 27 1.58 24.35 -30.90
C ASP A 27 1.61 22.88 -31.38
N ASP A 28 0.44 22.25 -31.47
CA ASP A 28 0.25 20.95 -32.10
C ASP A 28 -0.14 21.13 -33.59
N LYS A 29 0.83 21.51 -34.41
CA LYS A 29 0.69 21.47 -35.88
C LYS A 29 1.29 20.18 -36.44
N ALA A 30 0.37 19.28 -36.79
CA ALA A 30 0.45 18.27 -37.85
C ALA A 30 1.74 17.42 -37.93
N ARG A 31 1.82 16.37 -37.11
CA ARG A 31 2.68 15.21 -37.39
C ARG A 31 1.84 14.09 -38.04
N PRO A 32 2.29 13.46 -39.14
CA PRO A 32 1.53 12.40 -39.80
C PRO A 32 1.29 11.22 -38.85
N PRO A 33 0.20 10.44 -39.03
CA PRO A 33 -0.15 9.35 -38.13
C PRO A 33 0.98 8.31 -38.11
N ALA A 34 1.58 8.13 -36.93
CA ALA A 34 2.59 7.11 -36.73
C ALA A 34 2.00 5.73 -37.05
N LYS A 35 2.63 5.00 -37.99
CA LYS A 35 2.31 3.60 -38.28
C LYS A 35 2.37 2.79 -36.97
N CYS A 36 1.36 1.97 -36.71
CA CYS A 36 1.31 1.10 -35.54
C CYS A 36 2.60 0.28 -35.45
N ARG A 37 3.28 0.36 -34.31
CA ARG A 37 4.45 -0.48 -34.02
C ARG A 37 3.99 -1.94 -33.87
N PRO A 38 4.81 -2.94 -34.23
CA PRO A 38 4.47 -4.34 -34.03
C PRO A 38 4.23 -4.59 -32.53
N GLY A 39 3.02 -4.99 -32.15
CA GLY A 39 2.66 -5.34 -30.76
C GLY A 39 1.72 -4.39 -30.03
N SER A 40 1.32 -3.26 -30.63
CA SER A 40 0.27 -2.40 -30.05
C SER A 40 -1.13 -2.99 -30.26
N PRO A 41 -2.09 -2.81 -29.33
CA PRO A 41 -3.48 -3.16 -29.56
C PRO A 41 -4.07 -2.48 -30.80
N PRO A 42 -5.12 -3.06 -31.41
CA PRO A 42 -5.85 -2.41 -32.50
C PRO A 42 -6.27 -1.00 -32.10
N LYS A 43 -6.09 -0.03 -33.01
CA LYS A 43 -6.50 1.36 -32.73
C LYS A 43 -8.02 1.39 -32.56
N ARG A 44 -8.46 1.81 -31.38
CA ARG A 44 -9.87 1.94 -30.99
C ARG A 44 -10.06 3.26 -30.25
N ASP A 45 -11.30 3.73 -30.22
CA ASP A 45 -11.66 4.87 -29.41
C ASP A 45 -11.65 4.45 -27.93
N ASP A 46 -10.98 5.26 -27.11
CA ASP A 46 -11.05 5.14 -25.66
C ASP A 46 -12.45 5.55 -25.15
N ASP A 47 -12.82 5.15 -23.94
CA ASP A 47 -14.02 5.67 -23.30
C ASP A 47 -13.86 7.15 -22.89
N ARG A 48 -14.92 7.75 -22.33
CA ARG A 48 -14.93 9.16 -21.90
C ARG A 48 -13.87 9.48 -20.85
N ASP A 49 -13.40 8.47 -20.13
CA ASP A 49 -12.36 8.58 -19.12
C ASP A 49 -10.98 8.19 -19.69
N GLY A 50 -10.85 7.92 -21.00
CA GLY A 50 -9.58 7.58 -21.62
C GLY A 50 -9.09 6.16 -21.30
N HIS A 51 -9.98 5.26 -20.85
CA HIS A 51 -9.67 3.84 -20.72
C HIS A 51 -9.90 3.10 -22.03
N TYR A 52 -9.05 2.09 -22.26
CA TYR A 52 -9.19 1.16 -23.37
C TYR A 52 -10.51 0.39 -23.29
N VAL A 53 -11.32 0.47 -24.35
CA VAL A 53 -12.59 -0.26 -24.49
C VAL A 53 -12.32 -1.66 -25.01
N PHE A 54 -12.80 -2.67 -24.28
CA PHE A 54 -12.59 -4.07 -24.60
C PHE A 54 -13.84 -4.94 -24.42
N SER A 55 -13.82 -6.11 -25.06
CA SER A 55 -14.83 -7.17 -24.96
C SER A 55 -14.18 -8.49 -24.55
N LEU A 56 -14.87 -9.31 -23.76
CA LEU A 56 -14.34 -10.63 -23.38
C LEU A 56 -14.21 -11.54 -24.60
N GLY A 57 -13.12 -12.30 -24.66
CA GLY A 57 -12.83 -13.24 -25.75
C GLY A 57 -12.15 -12.61 -26.96
N GLU A 58 -12.00 -11.28 -27.04
CA GLU A 58 -11.29 -10.63 -28.13
C GLU A 58 -9.77 -10.67 -27.96
N ASN A 59 -9.04 -10.33 -29.03
CA ASN A 59 -7.58 -10.21 -28.99
C ASN A 59 -7.18 -8.79 -28.60
N LEU A 60 -6.46 -8.64 -27.48
CA LEU A 60 -5.81 -7.37 -27.11
C LEU A 60 -4.66 -7.07 -28.09
N THR A 61 -3.88 -8.08 -28.43
CA THR A 61 -2.88 -8.08 -29.51
C THR A 61 -2.93 -9.43 -30.21
N PRO A 62 -2.23 -9.66 -31.33
CA PRO A 62 -2.13 -11.01 -31.92
C PRO A 62 -1.61 -12.08 -30.94
N ARG A 63 -0.87 -11.68 -29.90
CA ARG A 63 -0.34 -12.56 -28.84
C ARG A 63 -1.32 -12.78 -27.68
N TYR A 64 -1.99 -11.73 -27.22
CA TYR A 64 -2.79 -11.77 -25.98
C TYR A 64 -4.30 -11.78 -26.26
N LYS A 65 -5.00 -12.80 -25.76
CA LYS A 65 -6.48 -12.90 -25.80
C LYS A 65 -7.07 -12.53 -24.44
N ILE A 66 -8.04 -11.62 -24.41
CA ILE A 66 -8.68 -11.15 -23.17
C ILE A 66 -9.68 -12.19 -22.69
N LEU A 67 -9.58 -12.58 -21.42
CA LEU A 67 -10.48 -13.55 -20.78
C LEU A 67 -11.33 -12.93 -19.68
N GLY A 68 -10.80 -11.94 -18.96
CA GLY A 68 -11.48 -11.33 -17.82
C GLY A 68 -10.90 -9.98 -17.43
N LYS A 69 -11.64 -9.25 -16.59
CA LYS A 69 -11.18 -8.03 -15.93
C LYS A 69 -10.82 -8.36 -14.49
N MET A 70 -9.54 -8.23 -14.13
CA MET A 70 -9.05 -8.48 -12.77
C MET A 70 -9.21 -7.24 -11.87
N GLY A 71 -9.06 -6.04 -12.44
CA GLY A 71 -9.12 -4.80 -11.66
C GLY A 71 -9.22 -3.53 -12.50
N GLU A 72 -9.54 -2.43 -11.84
CA GLU A 72 -9.55 -1.08 -12.40
C GLU A 72 -9.16 -0.07 -11.32
N GLY A 73 -8.42 0.96 -11.73
CA GLY A 73 -8.05 2.06 -10.86
C GLY A 73 -7.77 3.32 -11.68
N THR A 74 -7.28 4.35 -10.99
CA THR A 74 -7.01 5.67 -11.56
C THR A 74 -6.12 5.64 -12.81
N PHE A 75 -5.17 4.70 -12.85
CA PHE A 75 -4.17 4.56 -13.91
C PHE A 75 -4.64 3.76 -15.13
N GLY A 76 -5.65 2.90 -14.98
CA GLY A 76 -6.00 1.94 -16.03
C GLY A 76 -6.77 0.72 -15.54
N ARG A 77 -6.72 -0.34 -16.36
CA ARG A 77 -7.38 -1.63 -16.10
C ARG A 77 -6.35 -2.75 -16.10
N VAL A 78 -6.56 -3.77 -15.28
CA VAL A 78 -5.78 -5.02 -15.31
C VAL A 78 -6.66 -6.11 -15.86
N LEU A 79 -6.22 -6.73 -16.96
CA LEU A 79 -6.95 -7.74 -17.69
C LEU A 79 -6.28 -9.10 -17.52
N GLU A 80 -7.07 -10.14 -17.29
CA GLU A 80 -6.60 -11.51 -17.40
C GLU A 80 -6.56 -11.88 -18.88
N CYS A 81 -5.39 -12.29 -19.36
CA CYS A 81 -5.16 -12.65 -20.76
C CYS A 81 -4.53 -14.03 -20.90
N TRP A 82 -4.89 -14.74 -21.96
CA TRP A 82 -4.15 -15.92 -22.43
C TRP A 82 -3.03 -15.49 -23.36
N ASP A 83 -1.78 -15.80 -22.99
CA ASP A 83 -0.61 -15.61 -23.85
C ASP A 83 -0.47 -16.79 -24.80
N ARG A 84 -0.70 -16.54 -26.09
CA ARG A 84 -0.62 -17.57 -27.14
C ARG A 84 0.80 -18.07 -27.41
N GLN A 85 1.83 -17.32 -27.02
CA GLN A 85 3.24 -17.72 -27.23
C GLN A 85 3.73 -18.62 -26.11
N THR A 86 3.60 -18.19 -24.85
CA THR A 86 4.07 -18.96 -23.69
C THR A 86 3.07 -20.04 -23.25
N ARG A 87 1.81 -19.94 -23.70
CA ARG A 87 0.68 -20.80 -23.28
C ARG A 87 0.40 -20.70 -21.78
N GLU A 88 0.49 -19.49 -21.26
CA GLU A 88 0.25 -19.18 -19.84
C GLU A 88 -0.80 -18.08 -19.68
N TYR A 89 -1.44 -18.06 -18.51
CA TYR A 89 -2.30 -16.98 -18.09
C TYR A 89 -1.45 -15.82 -17.57
N VAL A 90 -1.72 -14.60 -18.04
CA VAL A 90 -0.97 -13.39 -17.68
C VAL A 90 -1.92 -12.26 -17.29
N ALA A 91 -1.48 -11.41 -16.37
CA ALA A 91 -2.14 -10.16 -16.06
C ALA A 91 -1.54 -9.04 -16.94
N VAL A 92 -2.37 -8.39 -17.75
CA VAL A 92 -1.95 -7.27 -18.62
C VAL A 92 -2.52 -5.96 -18.09
N LYS A 93 -1.64 -5.04 -17.67
CA LYS A 93 -2.00 -3.68 -17.24
C LYS A 93 -2.15 -2.79 -18.48
N VAL A 94 -3.37 -2.34 -18.76
CA VAL A 94 -3.69 -1.41 -19.84
C VAL A 94 -3.84 -0.01 -19.26
N VAL A 95 -2.85 0.84 -19.54
CA VAL A 95 -2.74 2.20 -19.02
C VAL A 95 -3.61 3.15 -19.86
N ARG A 96 -4.31 4.08 -19.20
CA ARG A 96 -5.11 5.11 -19.86
C ARG A 96 -4.25 5.96 -20.81
N SER A 97 -4.85 6.46 -21.89
CA SER A 97 -4.16 7.30 -22.88
C SER A 97 -3.86 8.74 -22.39
N ILE A 98 -3.69 8.94 -21.09
CA ILE A 98 -3.43 10.24 -20.46
C ILE A 98 -1.93 10.35 -20.18
N ARG A 99 -1.31 11.46 -20.61
CA ARG A 99 0.15 11.69 -20.56
C ARG A 99 0.77 11.36 -19.19
N LYS A 100 0.23 11.93 -18.10
CA LYS A 100 0.74 11.69 -16.74
C LYS A 100 0.78 10.20 -16.34
N TYR A 101 -0.19 9.38 -16.79
CA TYR A 101 -0.23 7.96 -16.47
C TYR A 101 0.69 7.15 -17.38
N ARG A 102 0.87 7.59 -18.63
CA ARG A 102 1.89 7.01 -19.53
C ARG A 102 3.30 7.26 -19.00
N ASP A 103 3.59 8.47 -18.51
CA ASP A 103 4.89 8.80 -17.93
C ASP A 103 5.17 7.93 -16.68
N ALA A 104 4.19 7.78 -15.78
CA ALA A 104 4.28 6.87 -14.64
C ALA A 104 4.47 5.39 -15.05
N ALA A 105 3.81 4.94 -16.12
CA ALA A 105 3.98 3.58 -16.63
C ALA A 105 5.38 3.36 -17.24
N MET A 106 6.01 4.38 -17.83
CA MET A 106 7.38 4.28 -18.31
C MET A 106 8.38 4.13 -17.18
N ILE A 107 8.16 4.82 -16.04
CA ILE A 107 8.94 4.63 -14.81
C ILE A 107 8.80 3.18 -14.33
N GLU A 108 7.56 2.67 -14.24
CA GLU A 108 7.30 1.28 -13.83
C GLU A 108 8.03 0.27 -14.73
N VAL A 109 8.00 0.47 -16.06
CA VAL A 109 8.72 -0.39 -17.01
C VAL A 109 10.24 -0.34 -16.80
N ASP A 110 10.82 0.84 -16.63
CA ASP A 110 12.27 0.98 -16.38
C ASP A 110 12.69 0.27 -15.09
N VAL A 111 11.95 0.51 -13.99
CA VAL A 111 12.20 -0.15 -12.71
C VAL A 111 12.10 -1.66 -12.83
N LEU A 112 11.02 -2.19 -13.44
CA LEU A 112 10.84 -3.63 -13.63
C LEU A 112 11.96 -4.25 -14.48
N GLN A 113 12.45 -3.53 -15.50
CA GLN A 113 13.60 -3.98 -16.30
C GLN A 113 14.89 -4.01 -15.47
N GLN A 114 15.12 -3.03 -14.60
CA GLN A 114 16.29 -3.02 -13.73
C GLN A 114 16.25 -4.13 -12.70
N LEU A 115 15.10 -4.38 -12.07
CA LEU A 115 14.93 -5.49 -11.13
C LEU A 115 15.16 -6.84 -11.82
N ALA A 116 14.61 -7.02 -13.03
CA ALA A 116 14.81 -8.24 -13.81
C ALA A 116 16.29 -8.45 -14.21
N LYS A 117 17.02 -7.40 -14.56
CA LYS A 117 18.45 -7.46 -14.89
C LYS A 117 19.34 -7.86 -13.72
N ASN A 118 18.94 -7.49 -12.50
CA ASN A 118 19.69 -7.81 -11.27
C ASN A 118 19.26 -9.16 -10.66
N GLU A 119 18.48 -9.97 -11.38
CA GLU A 119 17.91 -11.24 -10.91
C GLU A 119 17.12 -11.11 -9.59
N ILE A 120 16.67 -9.88 -9.27
CA ILE A 120 15.78 -9.63 -8.15
C ILE A 120 14.41 -10.10 -8.62
N GLY A 121 14.18 -11.40 -8.48
CA GLY A 121 12.91 -12.02 -8.80
C GLY A 121 11.80 -11.31 -8.06
N LEU A 122 10.78 -10.84 -8.79
CA LEU A 122 9.55 -10.26 -8.22
C LEU A 122 8.79 -11.26 -7.32
N SER A 123 9.26 -12.50 -7.22
CA SER A 123 8.83 -13.50 -6.25
C SER A 123 9.49 -13.24 -4.89
N LEU A 124 8.79 -12.53 -4.01
CA LEU A 124 9.11 -12.53 -2.59
C LEU A 124 8.72 -13.90 -2.03
N TYR A 125 9.69 -14.79 -1.93
CA TYR A 125 9.55 -15.91 -1.02
C TYR A 125 9.58 -15.36 0.40
N LEU A 126 8.41 -15.15 1.03
CA LEU A 126 8.30 -15.17 2.49
C LEU A 126 8.51 -16.61 2.99
N ILE A 127 9.59 -17.26 2.53
CA ILE A 127 10.06 -18.53 3.07
C ILE A 127 11.12 -18.13 4.09
N PHE A 128 10.68 -17.90 5.33
CA PHE A 128 11.49 -17.99 6.55
C PHE A 128 12.85 -17.28 6.66
N TYR A 129 13.36 -16.56 5.66
CA TYR A 129 14.66 -15.91 5.69
C TYR A 129 14.64 -14.69 4.75
N ARG A 130 14.68 -13.49 5.35
CA ARG A 130 14.78 -12.14 4.74
C ARG A 130 13.50 -11.58 4.08
N LEU A 131 13.30 -10.25 4.17
CA LEU A 131 12.67 -9.40 3.15
C LEU A 131 13.81 -8.86 2.25
N PRO A 132 14.30 -9.63 1.26
CA PRO A 132 15.42 -9.19 0.43
C PRO A 132 15.03 -7.95 -0.36
N TYR A 133 13.78 -7.92 -0.85
CA TYR A 133 13.33 -6.98 -1.86
C TYR A 133 13.50 -5.49 -1.54
N LEU A 134 13.11 -5.03 -0.34
CA LEU A 134 13.27 -3.60 -0.02
C LEU A 134 14.75 -3.26 0.24
N THR A 135 15.53 -4.22 0.75
CA THR A 135 16.98 -4.06 0.87
C THR A 135 17.60 -3.96 -0.53
N ASP A 136 17.22 -4.86 -1.45
CA ASP A 136 17.71 -4.90 -2.82
C ASP A 136 17.31 -3.65 -3.62
N MET A 137 16.06 -3.17 -3.46
CA MET A 137 15.62 -1.89 -4.04
C MET A 137 16.43 -0.71 -3.51
N HIS A 138 16.62 -0.62 -2.18
CA HIS A 138 17.39 0.45 -1.57
C HIS A 138 18.87 0.38 -1.98
N ASP A 139 19.45 -0.82 -2.13
CA ASP A 139 20.79 -1.05 -2.66
C ASP A 139 20.90 -0.58 -4.13
N LEU A 140 19.81 -0.67 -4.90
CA LEU A 140 19.66 -0.07 -6.25
C LEU A 140 19.27 1.42 -6.24
N SER A 141 19.27 2.06 -5.07
CA SER A 141 18.83 3.45 -4.89
C SER A 141 17.39 3.75 -5.31
N LEU A 142 16.53 2.73 -5.31
CA LEU A 142 15.10 2.82 -5.59
C LEU A 142 14.29 2.94 -4.30
N ILE A 143 13.28 3.80 -4.30
CA ILE A 143 12.31 4.01 -3.23
C ILE A 143 10.93 3.73 -3.83
N HIS A 144 10.15 2.82 -3.25
CA HIS A 144 8.84 2.44 -3.77
C HIS A 144 7.82 3.58 -3.67
N THR A 145 7.84 4.29 -2.55
CA THR A 145 7.00 5.44 -2.18
C THR A 145 5.51 5.20 -2.01
N ASP A 146 4.92 4.13 -2.56
CA ASP A 146 3.49 3.79 -2.38
C ASP A 146 3.27 2.38 -1.80
N LEU A 147 4.04 2.01 -0.77
CA LEU A 147 3.81 0.75 -0.06
C LEU A 147 2.50 0.80 0.72
N LYS A 148 1.64 -0.17 0.42
CA LYS A 148 0.35 -0.40 1.07
C LYS A 148 -0.06 -1.85 0.86
N PRO A 149 -0.94 -2.40 1.70
CA PRO A 149 -1.36 -3.79 1.59
C PRO A 149 -1.97 -4.15 0.21
N GLU A 150 -2.63 -3.22 -0.49
CA GLU A 150 -3.16 -3.45 -1.84
C GLU A 150 -2.06 -3.68 -2.90
N ASN A 151 -0.83 -3.24 -2.62
CA ASN A 151 0.34 -3.40 -3.48
C ASN A 151 1.19 -4.62 -3.08
N ILE A 152 0.66 -5.51 -2.23
CA ILE A 152 1.26 -6.77 -1.84
C ILE A 152 0.33 -7.90 -2.30
N LEU A 153 0.78 -8.75 -3.21
CA LEU A 153 0.00 -9.89 -3.71
C LEU A 153 0.57 -11.22 -3.22
N LEU A 154 -0.28 -12.22 -3.00
CA LEU A 154 0.13 -13.59 -2.76
C LEU A 154 0.51 -14.24 -4.09
N VAL A 155 1.60 -15.01 -4.09
CA VAL A 155 2.05 -15.77 -5.27
C VAL A 155 1.03 -16.85 -5.65
N SER A 156 0.33 -17.41 -4.66
CA SER A 156 -0.74 -18.38 -4.86
C SER A 156 -1.97 -17.99 -4.05
N SER A 157 -3.14 -18.11 -4.68
CA SER A 157 -4.44 -17.95 -4.03
C SER A 157 -4.97 -19.22 -3.37
N ASP A 158 -4.24 -20.34 -3.46
CA ASP A 158 -4.66 -21.60 -2.87
C ASP A 158 -4.77 -21.47 -1.36
N TYR A 159 -5.88 -21.95 -0.80
CA TYR A 159 -6.13 -21.95 0.63
C TYR A 159 -6.67 -23.30 1.15
N VAL A 160 -6.56 -23.47 2.46
CA VAL A 160 -7.11 -24.58 3.24
C VAL A 160 -8.23 -24.01 4.11
N LYS A 161 -9.38 -24.68 4.14
CA LYS A 161 -10.49 -24.33 5.03
C LYS A 161 -10.29 -25.01 6.38
N LEU A 162 -10.21 -24.23 7.44
CA LEU A 162 -10.17 -24.72 8.82
C LEU A 162 -11.51 -24.48 9.52
N PRO A 163 -11.93 -25.37 10.43
CA PRO A 163 -13.12 -25.15 11.25
C PRO A 163 -12.94 -23.91 12.15
N GLY A 164 -13.93 -23.02 12.19
CA GLY A 164 -13.94 -21.88 13.09
C GLY A 164 -14.30 -22.29 14.52
N TYR A 165 -13.53 -21.83 15.50
CA TYR A 165 -13.70 -22.19 16.91
C TYR A 165 -14.81 -21.44 17.67
N LYS A 166 -15.50 -20.47 17.04
CA LYS A 166 -16.60 -19.73 17.68
C LYS A 166 -17.96 -20.17 17.11
N ARG A 167 -18.67 -20.99 17.88
CA ARG A 167 -20.12 -21.22 17.73
C ARG A 167 -20.84 -19.95 18.20
N ILE A 168 -21.23 -19.07 17.27
CA ILE A 168 -22.08 -17.91 17.56
C ILE A 168 -23.56 -18.30 17.45
N SER A 169 -23.87 -19.35 16.67
CA SER A 169 -25.18 -19.99 16.61
C SER A 169 -25.03 -21.49 16.25
N PRO A 170 -26.04 -22.33 16.51
CA PRO A 170 -26.04 -23.74 16.10
C PRO A 170 -26.05 -23.96 14.57
N GLU A 171 -26.36 -22.92 13.78
CA GLU A 171 -26.68 -23.04 12.36
C GLU A 171 -25.61 -22.46 11.42
N GLU A 172 -24.63 -21.70 11.91
CA GLU A 172 -23.56 -21.12 11.07
C GLU A 172 -22.17 -21.68 11.40
N THR A 173 -21.76 -22.68 10.62
CA THR A 173 -20.38 -23.19 10.67
C THR A 173 -19.45 -22.19 9.97
N HIS A 174 -18.81 -21.32 10.74
CA HIS A 174 -17.82 -20.40 10.22
C HIS A 174 -16.53 -21.16 9.87
N PHE A 175 -16.01 -20.97 8.65
CA PHE A 175 -14.71 -21.50 8.24
C PHE A 175 -13.69 -20.38 8.18
N ARG A 176 -12.42 -20.69 8.49
CA ARG A 176 -11.28 -19.80 8.26
C ARG A 176 -10.51 -20.31 7.05
N CYS A 177 -10.10 -19.42 6.15
CA CYS A 177 -9.30 -19.78 4.98
C CYS A 177 -7.83 -19.42 5.23
N LEU A 178 -6.93 -20.40 5.16
CA LEU A 178 -5.48 -20.22 5.27
C LEU A 178 -4.77 -20.58 3.97
N PRO A 179 -4.12 -19.64 3.28
CA PRO A 179 -3.24 -19.86 2.16
C PRO A 179 -2.21 -20.95 2.40
N LYS A 180 -2.05 -21.79 1.39
CA LYS A 180 -1.06 -22.86 1.40
C LYS A 180 0.37 -22.32 1.33
N SER A 181 0.55 -21.10 0.80
CA SER A 181 1.84 -20.44 0.65
C SER A 181 1.81 -19.03 1.22
N SER A 182 2.90 -18.64 1.88
CA SER A 182 3.18 -17.30 2.38
C SER A 182 3.79 -16.39 1.33
N ALA A 183 4.26 -16.94 0.20
CA ALA A 183 5.04 -16.18 -0.77
C ALA A 183 4.20 -15.03 -1.32
N ILE A 184 4.82 -13.84 -1.40
CA ILE A 184 4.21 -12.62 -1.90
C ILE A 184 4.96 -12.06 -3.10
N LYS A 185 4.44 -10.96 -3.66
CA LYS A 185 5.08 -10.10 -4.65
C LYS A 185 4.68 -8.66 -4.35
N LEU A 186 5.64 -7.74 -4.41
CA LEU A 186 5.32 -6.32 -4.48
C LEU A 186 4.95 -5.97 -5.92
N ILE A 187 3.97 -5.09 -6.05
CA ILE A 187 3.48 -4.61 -7.33
C ILE A 187 3.35 -3.09 -7.32
N ASP A 188 3.09 -2.53 -8.49
CA ASP A 188 2.76 -1.11 -8.69
C ASP A 188 3.94 -0.14 -8.45
N PHE A 189 4.98 -0.28 -9.28
CA PHE A 189 6.17 0.60 -9.28
C PHE A 189 5.95 1.93 -10.00
N GLY A 190 4.71 2.29 -10.34
CA GLY A 190 4.38 3.53 -11.07
C GLY A 190 4.69 4.81 -10.31
N SER A 191 4.89 4.73 -8.99
CA SER A 191 5.33 5.84 -8.13
C SER A 191 6.76 5.68 -7.62
N THR A 192 7.47 4.62 -8.04
CA THR A 192 8.85 4.38 -7.61
C THR A 192 9.76 5.49 -8.09
N ALA A 193 10.76 5.80 -7.29
CA ALA A 193 11.63 6.92 -7.54
C ALA A 193 13.07 6.67 -7.09
N TYR A 194 14.02 7.38 -7.68
CA TYR A 194 15.45 7.22 -7.38
C TYR A 194 15.89 8.24 -6.36
N ASP A 195 16.52 7.84 -5.25
CA ASP A 195 16.87 8.73 -4.13
C ASP A 195 17.46 10.12 -4.51
N LYS A 196 18.30 10.19 -5.56
CA LYS A 196 19.07 11.40 -5.92
C LYS A 196 18.46 12.32 -6.98
N GLN A 197 17.27 12.02 -7.51
CA GLN A 197 16.60 12.90 -8.50
C GLN A 197 15.74 13.99 -7.82
N ASN A 198 15.13 14.89 -8.60
CA ASN A 198 14.12 15.82 -8.08
C ASN A 198 12.76 15.14 -8.05
N HIS A 199 12.08 15.17 -6.90
CA HIS A 199 10.85 14.41 -6.67
C HIS A 199 9.72 15.28 -6.15
N SER A 200 8.50 14.75 -6.30
CA SER A 200 7.33 15.30 -5.62
C SER A 200 7.59 15.44 -4.12
N SER A 201 7.18 16.57 -3.55
CA SER A 201 7.25 16.80 -2.10
C SER A 201 6.29 15.91 -1.32
N ILE A 202 5.25 15.40 -1.98
CA ILE A 202 4.24 14.52 -1.37
C ILE A 202 4.24 13.18 -2.10
N VAL A 203 4.43 12.12 -1.33
CA VAL A 203 4.37 10.73 -1.79
C VAL A 203 3.56 9.88 -0.81
N SER A 204 3.38 8.60 -1.15
CA SER A 204 2.61 7.61 -0.40
C SER A 204 1.12 7.86 -0.32
N THR A 205 0.36 6.77 -0.32
CA THR A 205 -1.04 6.79 0.13
C THR A 205 -1.11 7.28 1.58
N ARG A 206 -2.02 8.22 1.86
CA ARG A 206 -2.07 9.02 3.10
C ARG A 206 -1.90 8.20 4.39
N HIS A 207 -2.57 7.06 4.52
CA HIS A 207 -2.58 6.26 5.76
C HIS A 207 -1.22 5.59 6.09
N TYR A 208 -0.34 5.48 5.10
CA TYR A 208 0.99 4.86 5.22
C TYR A 208 2.11 5.90 5.05
N ARG A 209 1.76 7.19 5.00
CA ARG A 209 2.68 8.29 4.73
C ARG A 209 3.49 8.65 5.97
N ALA A 210 4.80 8.73 5.79
CA ALA A 210 5.74 9.05 6.85
C ALA A 210 5.64 10.50 7.35
N PRO A 211 5.98 10.77 8.63
CA PRO A 211 5.89 12.09 9.24
C PRO A 211 6.78 13.12 8.55
N GLU A 212 7.99 12.76 8.11
CA GLU A 212 8.90 13.64 7.39
C GLU A 212 8.33 14.14 6.05
N VAL A 213 7.49 13.33 5.40
CA VAL A 213 6.76 13.71 4.18
C VAL A 213 5.69 14.75 4.51
N ILE A 214 4.93 14.56 5.60
CA ILE A 214 3.87 15.49 6.04
C ILE A 214 4.47 16.83 6.50
N LEU A 215 5.61 16.78 7.19
CA LEU A 215 6.33 17.94 7.70
C LEU A 215 7.18 18.65 6.63
N GLY A 216 7.34 18.02 5.46
CA GLY A 216 8.12 18.55 4.35
C GLY A 216 9.61 18.68 4.66
N LEU A 217 10.17 17.70 5.39
CA LEU A 217 11.60 17.66 5.78
C LEU A 217 12.50 17.06 4.69
N GLY A 218 11.93 16.70 3.54
CA GLY A 218 12.54 15.77 2.58
C GLY A 218 12.28 14.32 2.98
N TRP A 219 12.37 13.42 2.02
CA TRP A 219 12.16 11.99 2.21
C TRP A 219 13.12 11.18 1.33
N SER A 220 13.36 9.94 1.73
CA SER A 220 14.27 8.98 1.10
C SER A 220 13.79 7.56 1.50
N PHE A 221 14.64 6.54 1.40
CA PHE A 221 14.42 5.15 1.82
C PHE A 221 13.63 4.95 3.13
N PRO A 222 13.82 5.75 4.21
CA PRO A 222 13.09 5.54 5.46
C PRO A 222 11.56 5.70 5.34
N CYS A 223 11.03 6.39 4.32
CA CYS A 223 9.58 6.53 4.17
C CYS A 223 8.89 5.20 3.91
N ASP A 224 9.52 4.30 3.14
CA ASP A 224 9.01 2.96 2.87
C ASP A 224 9.02 2.08 4.13
N ILE A 225 10.02 2.26 4.99
CA ILE A 225 10.11 1.57 6.29
C ILE A 225 8.93 1.96 7.18
N TRP A 226 8.58 3.25 7.21
CA TRP A 226 7.40 3.72 7.94
C TRP A 226 6.11 3.07 7.41
N SER A 227 5.94 3.03 6.09
CA SER A 227 4.79 2.39 5.46
C SER A 227 4.68 0.92 5.85
N ILE A 228 5.80 0.18 5.88
CA ILE A 228 5.85 -1.21 6.37
C ILE A 228 5.45 -1.29 7.84
N GLY A 229 5.93 -0.39 8.68
CA GLY A 229 5.52 -0.31 10.10
C GLY A 229 4.00 -0.19 10.25
N CYS A 230 3.37 0.71 9.50
CA CYS A 230 1.91 0.87 9.49
C CYS A 230 1.20 -0.40 9.03
N ILE A 231 1.67 -1.02 7.93
CA ILE A 231 1.13 -2.28 7.39
C ILE A 231 1.21 -3.38 8.45
N LEU A 232 2.35 -3.53 9.14
CA LEU A 232 2.53 -4.57 10.16
C LEU A 232 1.63 -4.37 11.38
N VAL A 233 1.36 -3.13 11.81
CA VAL A 233 0.41 -2.86 12.90
C VAL A 233 -1.02 -3.16 12.49
N GLU A 234 -1.43 -2.71 11.30
CA GLU A 234 -2.76 -3.00 10.74
C GLU A 234 -2.97 -4.50 10.66
N LEU A 235 -1.94 -5.19 10.15
CA LEU A 235 -1.90 -6.63 10.13
C LEU A 235 -2.13 -7.20 11.56
N CYS A 236 -1.31 -6.83 12.54
CA CYS A 236 -1.44 -7.39 13.90
C CYS A 236 -2.85 -7.20 14.49
N SER A 237 -3.54 -6.11 14.16
CA SER A 237 -4.82 -5.69 14.74
C SER A 237 -6.04 -6.53 14.32
N VAL A 238 -5.97 -7.27 13.20
CA VAL A 238 -7.14 -7.92 12.57
C VAL A 238 -7.61 -9.21 13.26
N SER A 239 -6.79 -9.89 14.09
CA SER A 239 -7.29 -11.01 14.94
C SER A 239 -6.34 -11.46 16.07
N PRO A 240 -6.68 -11.25 17.36
CA PRO A 240 -5.90 -11.73 18.50
C PRO A 240 -5.79 -13.26 18.58
N ALA A 241 -6.82 -13.99 18.14
CA ALA A 241 -6.88 -15.45 18.30
C ALA A 241 -5.96 -16.24 17.34
N LEU A 242 -5.36 -15.60 16.34
CA LEU A 242 -4.44 -16.24 15.39
C LEU A 242 -2.97 -16.16 15.83
N VAL A 243 -2.65 -15.28 16.78
CA VAL A 243 -1.28 -15.14 17.35
C VAL A 243 -0.93 -16.27 18.31
N PHE A 244 -1.93 -16.95 18.89
CA PHE A 244 -1.73 -17.93 19.96
C PHE A 244 -1.37 -19.35 19.51
N PHE A 245 -1.57 -19.71 18.23
CA PHE A 245 -1.48 -21.11 17.82
C PHE A 245 -0.11 -21.55 17.29
N PHE A 246 0.84 -20.62 17.09
CA PHE A 246 2.11 -20.97 16.46
C PHE A 246 3.29 -20.25 17.11
N PRO A 247 4.30 -20.99 17.63
CA PRO A 247 5.45 -20.42 18.34
C PRO A 247 6.46 -19.69 17.43
N ASN A 248 6.19 -19.58 16.12
CA ASN A 248 7.12 -19.01 15.12
C ASN A 248 6.67 -17.62 14.65
N SER A 249 7.53 -16.61 14.83
CA SER A 249 7.27 -15.20 14.48
C SER A 249 6.95 -14.95 13.00
N ALA A 250 7.45 -15.80 12.08
CA ALA A 250 7.12 -15.76 10.65
C ALA A 250 5.69 -16.23 10.33
N VAL A 251 5.13 -17.13 11.15
CA VAL A 251 3.77 -17.70 10.98
C VAL A 251 2.68 -16.73 11.48
N MET A 252 3.08 -15.75 12.31
CA MET A 252 2.20 -14.68 12.76
C MET A 252 1.92 -13.67 11.63
N ILE A 253 2.96 -13.19 10.93
CA ILE A 253 2.79 -12.34 9.73
C ILE A 253 2.04 -13.10 8.62
N TRP A 254 2.31 -14.40 8.50
CA TRP A 254 1.63 -15.32 7.59
C TRP A 254 0.11 -15.31 7.75
N ASN A 255 -0.46 -15.56 8.93
CA ASN A 255 -1.93 -15.63 9.07
C ASN A 255 -2.69 -14.32 8.82
N ILE A 256 -1.98 -13.20 8.84
CA ILE A 256 -2.62 -11.91 8.72
C ILE A 256 -2.61 -11.40 7.27
N LEU A 257 -1.50 -11.60 6.55
CA LEU A 257 -1.41 -11.28 5.11
C LEU A 257 -2.53 -11.98 4.30
N VAL A 258 -2.86 -13.17 4.76
CA VAL A 258 -3.85 -14.12 4.27
C VAL A 258 -5.28 -13.56 4.19
N ILE A 259 -5.72 -12.77 5.17
CA ILE A 259 -7.09 -12.24 5.20
C ILE A 259 -7.21 -11.01 4.30
N TYR A 260 -6.11 -10.24 4.18
CA TYR A 260 -6.13 -8.95 3.51
C TYR A 260 -6.04 -9.07 1.98
N ILE A 261 -5.20 -9.97 1.46
CA ILE A 261 -4.80 -9.98 0.05
C ILE A 261 -5.81 -10.72 -0.87
N GLN A 262 -6.69 -11.56 -0.32
CA GLN A 262 -7.61 -12.41 -1.12
C GLN A 262 -8.91 -11.73 -1.57
N GLY A 263 -9.02 -10.40 -1.55
CA GLY A 263 -10.21 -9.72 -2.08
C GLY A 263 -11.50 -10.02 -1.32
N MET A 264 -11.44 -10.61 -0.11
CA MET A 264 -12.56 -10.70 0.82
C MET A 264 -12.81 -9.33 1.47
N LYS A 265 -13.18 -8.34 0.65
CA LYS A 265 -13.83 -7.09 1.09
C LYS A 265 -15.11 -7.34 1.89
N ILE A 266 -15.60 -8.58 1.91
CA ILE A 266 -16.89 -8.97 2.48
C ILE A 266 -16.81 -9.29 3.99
N LEU A 267 -15.63 -9.50 4.60
CA LEU A 267 -15.62 -9.91 6.03
C LEU A 267 -14.68 -9.20 7.00
N PHE A 268 -13.66 -8.43 6.57
CA PHE A 268 -12.83 -7.69 7.52
C PHE A 268 -12.42 -6.32 6.97
N GLN A 269 -13.12 -5.27 7.39
CA GLN A 269 -12.57 -3.92 7.41
C GLN A 269 -11.40 -3.92 8.39
N GLY A 270 -10.17 -4.12 7.91
CA GLY A 270 -9.01 -3.77 8.72
C GLY A 270 -9.11 -2.29 9.11
N GLU A 271 -9.07 -2.00 10.41
CA GLU A 271 -8.97 -0.61 10.86
C GLU A 271 -7.55 -0.14 10.53
N MET A 272 -7.42 0.69 9.49
CA MET A 272 -6.15 1.36 9.13
C MET A 272 -5.61 2.07 10.39
N LEU A 273 -4.32 1.90 10.69
CA LEU A 273 -3.71 2.48 11.91
C LEU A 273 -3.98 3.99 12.02
N PHE A 274 -3.84 4.70 10.89
CA PHE A 274 -4.07 6.14 10.80
C PHE A 274 -5.17 6.44 9.78
N GLN A 275 -6.42 6.11 10.10
CA GLN A 275 -7.57 6.40 9.24
C GLN A 275 -7.97 7.88 9.31
N THR A 276 -7.43 8.69 8.41
CA THR A 276 -7.63 10.15 8.38
C THR A 276 -7.58 10.70 6.96
N HIS A 277 -8.16 11.88 6.76
CA HIS A 277 -8.09 12.64 5.51
C HIS A 277 -7.37 13.99 5.65
N GLU A 278 -6.81 14.30 6.82
CA GLU A 278 -6.22 15.62 7.12
C GLU A 278 -4.87 15.46 7.84
N ASN A 279 -3.95 16.40 7.62
CA ASN A 279 -2.56 16.26 8.07
C ASN A 279 -2.39 16.52 9.59
N LEU A 280 -3.06 17.51 10.17
CA LEU A 280 -2.97 17.79 11.61
C LEU A 280 -3.59 16.65 12.42
N GLU A 281 -4.75 16.16 12.00
CA GLU A 281 -5.35 14.94 12.56
C GLU A 281 -4.38 13.77 12.46
N HIS A 282 -3.74 13.56 11.30
CA HIS A 282 -2.77 12.48 11.11
C HIS A 282 -1.59 12.58 12.09
N LEU A 283 -0.98 13.76 12.22
CA LEU A 283 0.09 14.00 13.19
C LEU A 283 -0.41 13.75 14.62
N ALA A 284 -1.63 14.16 14.97
CA ALA A 284 -2.20 13.92 16.29
C ALA A 284 -2.43 12.43 16.57
N MET A 285 -2.85 11.65 15.58
CA MET A 285 -2.95 10.19 15.69
C MET A 285 -1.57 9.57 15.92
N MET A 286 -0.55 9.99 15.19
CA MET A 286 0.82 9.51 15.39
C MET A 286 1.30 9.84 16.81
N GLU A 287 1.10 11.07 17.28
CA GLU A 287 1.50 11.49 18.63
C GLU A 287 0.77 10.70 19.73
N ARG A 288 -0.51 10.37 19.50
CA ARG A 288 -1.32 9.55 20.40
C ARG A 288 -0.84 8.11 20.50
N VAL A 289 -0.37 7.52 19.39
CA VAL A 289 0.07 6.12 19.31
C VAL A 289 1.52 5.97 19.81
N LEU A 290 2.41 6.85 19.35
CA LEU A 290 3.87 6.67 19.48
C LEU A 290 4.51 7.55 20.56
N GLY A 291 3.92 8.71 20.86
CA GLY A 291 4.51 9.70 21.77
C GLY A 291 4.78 11.04 21.07
N PRO A 292 5.29 12.05 21.78
CA PRO A 292 5.53 13.38 21.21
C PRO A 292 6.57 13.34 20.08
N PHE A 293 6.38 14.22 19.09
CA PHE A 293 7.36 14.43 18.03
C PHE A 293 8.69 14.99 18.58
N PRO A 294 9.84 14.58 18.04
CA PRO A 294 11.12 15.18 18.40
C PRO A 294 11.17 16.69 18.06
N ASP A 295 11.59 17.52 19.01
CA ASP A 295 11.62 18.99 18.83
C ASP A 295 12.39 19.45 17.60
N HIS A 296 13.47 18.74 17.25
CA HIS A 296 14.31 19.10 16.11
C HIS A 296 13.57 18.91 14.77
N MET A 297 12.62 17.96 14.68
CA MET A 297 11.78 17.78 13.50
C MET A 297 10.76 18.91 13.41
N ILE A 298 10.14 19.29 14.54
CA ILE A 298 9.18 20.40 14.61
C ILE A 298 9.83 21.70 14.17
N ARG A 299 11.04 22.00 14.67
CA ARG A 299 11.78 23.23 14.30
C ARG A 299 12.20 23.30 12.84
N ARG A 300 12.35 22.14 12.17
CA ARG A 300 12.77 22.04 10.77
C ARG A 300 11.60 21.93 9.80
N ALA A 301 10.37 21.80 10.30
CA ALA A 301 9.17 21.69 9.47
C ALA A 301 9.11 22.85 8.48
N ASN A 302 8.64 22.58 7.26
CA ASN A 302 8.57 23.62 6.25
C ASN A 302 7.45 24.64 6.56
N ARG A 303 7.43 25.77 5.84
CA ARG A 303 6.40 26.82 6.00
C ARG A 303 4.95 26.31 5.91
N GLY A 304 4.72 25.26 5.12
CA GLY A 304 3.40 24.64 4.98
C GLY A 304 2.95 23.85 6.21
N ALA A 305 3.90 23.32 6.98
CA ALA A 305 3.68 22.49 8.16
C ALA A 305 3.78 23.26 9.49
N GLU A 306 4.40 24.45 9.51
CA GLU A 306 4.48 25.31 10.71
C GLU A 306 3.11 25.55 11.38
N LYS A 307 2.05 25.68 10.57
CA LYS A 307 0.67 25.87 11.04
C LYS A 307 0.13 24.74 11.94
N TYR A 308 0.76 23.57 11.90
CA TYR A 308 0.37 22.42 12.73
C TYR A 308 0.89 22.51 14.16
N PHE A 309 1.76 23.48 14.48
CA PHE A 309 2.40 23.59 15.78
C PHE A 309 2.14 24.95 16.44
N ARG A 310 2.07 24.95 17.78
CA ARG A 310 2.07 26.14 18.63
C ARG A 310 2.99 25.92 19.81
N ARG A 311 3.90 26.87 20.08
CA ARG A 311 4.88 26.79 21.18
C ARG A 311 5.65 25.45 21.19
N SER A 312 6.13 25.03 20.00
CA SER A 312 6.88 23.78 19.80
C SER A 312 6.13 22.50 20.17
N ARG A 313 4.80 22.54 20.26
CA ARG A 313 3.93 21.37 20.42
C ARG A 313 2.90 21.32 19.32
N LEU A 314 2.35 20.14 19.05
CA LEU A 314 1.26 20.00 18.09
C LEU A 314 0.07 20.86 18.53
N ASN A 315 -0.53 21.60 17.60
CA ASN A 315 -1.69 22.45 17.84
C ASN A 315 -2.97 21.60 17.94
N TRP A 316 -3.05 20.76 18.98
CA TRP A 316 -4.12 19.79 19.17
C TRP A 316 -4.56 19.74 20.65
N PRO A 317 -5.87 19.70 20.93
CA PRO A 317 -7.02 19.56 20.01
C PRO A 317 -7.54 20.89 19.43
N GLU A 318 -6.99 22.04 19.80
CA GLU A 318 -7.50 23.37 19.42
C GLU A 318 -7.47 23.61 17.90
N GLY A 319 -6.53 22.99 17.18
CA GLY A 319 -6.45 23.06 15.73
C GLY A 319 -7.32 22.03 14.99
N ALA A 320 -8.05 21.16 15.70
CA ALA A 320 -8.84 20.12 15.06
C ALA A 320 -9.96 20.69 14.18
N VAL A 321 -10.18 20.07 13.02
CA VAL A 321 -11.19 20.49 12.05
C VAL A 321 -12.62 20.18 12.53
N SER A 322 -12.80 19.15 13.37
CA SER A 322 -14.12 18.73 13.86
C SER A 322 -14.04 17.99 15.19
N ARG A 323 -15.19 17.86 15.88
CA ARG A 323 -15.30 17.05 17.10
C ARG A 323 -15.14 15.57 16.82
N GLU A 324 -15.54 15.13 15.63
CA GLU A 324 -15.39 13.75 15.15
C GLU A 324 -13.92 13.39 15.04
N SER A 325 -13.10 14.33 14.55
CA SER A 325 -11.65 14.17 14.46
C SER A 325 -11.02 14.02 15.85
N ILE A 326 -11.43 14.87 16.80
CA ILE A 326 -11.00 14.75 18.21
C ILE A 326 -11.37 13.38 18.79
N LYS A 327 -12.59 12.89 18.52
CA LYS A 327 -13.03 11.57 18.99
C LYS A 327 -12.23 10.44 18.36
N ALA A 328 -11.95 10.51 17.06
CA ALA A 328 -11.17 9.52 16.34
C ALA A 328 -9.76 9.37 16.95
N VAL A 329 -9.05 10.48 17.15
CA VAL A 329 -7.73 10.46 17.81
C VAL A 329 -7.83 9.93 19.23
N LYS A 330 -8.84 10.32 20.01
CA LYS A 330 -9.01 9.83 21.39
C LYS A 330 -9.27 8.32 21.48
N LYS A 331 -9.92 7.72 20.45
CA LYS A 331 -10.20 6.27 20.39
C LYS A 331 -8.93 5.43 20.25
N LEU A 332 -7.89 5.97 19.61
CA LEU A 332 -6.61 5.25 19.45
C LEU A 332 -5.94 5.03 20.81
N ASP A 333 -5.31 3.87 20.97
CA ASP A 333 -4.46 3.55 22.12
C ASP A 333 -2.97 3.68 21.77
N ARG A 334 -2.09 3.59 22.78
CA ARG A 334 -0.64 3.54 22.58
C ARG A 334 -0.26 2.24 21.87
N LEU A 335 0.79 2.27 21.04
CA LEU A 335 1.26 1.09 20.30
C LEU A 335 1.46 -0.13 21.21
N LYS A 336 2.15 0.07 22.34
CA LYS A 336 2.36 -0.99 23.36
C LYS A 336 1.07 -1.61 23.91
N ASN A 337 0.01 -0.82 24.03
CA ASN A 337 -1.27 -1.27 24.58
C ASN A 337 -2.12 -1.97 23.50
N MET A 338 -2.10 -1.45 22.27
CA MET A 338 -2.72 -2.11 21.12
C MET A 338 -2.21 -3.54 20.96
N LEU A 339 -0.93 -3.77 21.28
CA LEU A 339 -0.26 -5.06 21.20
C LEU A 339 -0.29 -5.87 22.52
N SER A 340 -0.88 -5.34 23.59
CA SER A 340 -0.91 -6.01 24.90
C SER A 340 -1.82 -7.24 24.93
N GLN A 341 -2.86 -7.27 24.10
CA GLN A 341 -3.84 -8.35 23.99
C GLN A 341 -3.30 -9.68 23.42
N TYR A 342 -2.08 -9.68 22.85
CA TYR A 342 -1.50 -10.86 22.18
C TYR A 342 -0.56 -11.62 23.12
N ALA A 343 -1.06 -12.59 23.89
CA ALA A 343 -0.29 -13.31 24.92
C ALA A 343 0.53 -14.51 24.43
N GLY A 344 1.77 -14.26 24.00
CA GLY A 344 2.76 -15.29 23.68
C GLY A 344 4.09 -14.67 23.26
N TYR A 345 5.21 -15.38 23.44
CA TYR A 345 6.57 -14.91 23.22
C TYR A 345 6.88 -14.52 21.74
N PRO A 346 7.76 -13.55 21.44
CA PRO A 346 8.26 -12.48 22.30
C PRO A 346 7.56 -11.17 21.93
N ARG A 347 6.42 -10.88 22.59
CA ARG A 347 5.72 -9.57 22.58
C ARG A 347 6.66 -8.37 22.55
N SER A 348 7.72 -8.42 23.38
CA SER A 348 8.71 -7.36 23.48
C SER A 348 9.45 -7.12 22.16
N SER A 349 9.87 -8.18 21.48
CA SER A 349 10.62 -8.07 20.22
C SER A 349 9.76 -7.56 19.06
N LEU A 350 8.46 -7.86 19.02
CA LEU A 350 7.56 -7.31 18.01
C LEU A 350 7.32 -5.82 18.27
N VAL A 351 7.02 -5.46 19.52
CA VAL A 351 6.83 -4.06 19.92
C VAL A 351 8.09 -3.24 19.65
N ASP A 352 9.26 -3.80 19.95
CA ASP A 352 10.58 -3.20 19.69
C ASP A 352 10.83 -3.00 18.18
N LEU A 353 10.58 -4.03 17.36
CA LEU A 353 10.64 -3.91 15.91
C LEU A 353 9.73 -2.80 15.39
N LEU A 354 8.46 -2.78 15.83
CA LEU A 354 7.47 -1.81 15.37
C LEU A 354 7.82 -0.39 15.83
N HIS A 355 8.39 -0.21 17.02
CA HIS A 355 8.93 1.09 17.43
C HIS A 355 10.10 1.53 16.56
N GLY A 356 11.01 0.61 16.19
CA GLY A 356 12.11 0.92 15.28
C GLY A 356 11.67 1.25 13.85
N LEU A 357 10.60 0.61 13.35
CA LEU A 357 10.01 0.89 12.04
C LEU A 357 9.20 2.20 12.02
N LEU A 358 8.54 2.52 13.13
CA LEU A 358 7.70 3.72 13.31
C LEU A 358 8.42 4.85 14.08
N GLU A 359 9.76 4.85 14.08
CA GLU A 359 10.55 5.94 14.65
C GLU A 359 10.30 7.22 13.85
N PHE A 360 10.04 8.34 14.55
CA PHE A 360 9.72 9.61 13.89
C PHE A 360 10.89 10.14 13.08
N ASP A 361 12.08 10.15 13.68
CA ASP A 361 13.29 10.68 13.04
C ASP A 361 13.79 9.67 11.98
N PRO A 362 13.72 10.00 10.67
CA PRO A 362 14.10 9.06 9.62
C PRO A 362 15.58 8.66 9.68
N SER A 363 16.45 9.44 10.36
CA SER A 363 17.85 9.10 10.56
C SER A 363 18.09 8.05 11.65
N LYS A 364 17.11 7.84 12.53
CA LYS A 364 17.13 6.85 13.61
C LYS A 364 16.24 5.65 13.33
N ARG A 365 15.31 5.79 12.38
CA ARG A 365 14.43 4.71 11.93
C ARG A 365 15.26 3.56 11.38
N LEU A 366 14.82 2.33 11.68
CA LEU A 366 15.48 1.13 11.18
C LEU A 366 15.61 1.18 9.66
N THR A 367 16.76 0.78 9.14
CA THR A 367 16.88 0.46 7.71
C THR A 367 16.24 -0.90 7.42
N ALA A 368 15.95 -1.18 6.15
CA ALA A 368 15.46 -2.49 5.73
C ALA A 368 16.39 -3.62 6.26
N ARG A 369 17.71 -3.49 6.05
CA ARG A 369 18.71 -4.45 6.51
C ARG A 369 18.69 -4.65 8.03
N GLN A 370 18.66 -3.57 8.81
CA GLN A 370 18.57 -3.67 10.28
C GLN A 370 17.26 -4.32 10.75
N ALA A 371 16.14 -4.02 10.08
CA ALA A 371 14.86 -4.66 10.38
C ALA A 371 14.89 -6.17 10.10
N LEU A 372 15.63 -6.63 9.09
CA LEU A 372 15.81 -8.06 8.82
C LEU A 372 16.62 -8.79 9.87
N ASP A 373 17.67 -8.13 10.36
CA ASP A 373 18.56 -8.70 11.37
C ASP A 373 17.98 -8.59 12.80
N HIS A 374 16.77 -8.03 12.92
CA HIS A 374 16.08 -7.81 14.18
C HIS A 374 15.76 -9.13 14.90
N GLN A 375 15.86 -9.13 16.24
CA GLN A 375 15.62 -10.32 17.08
C GLN A 375 14.25 -10.97 16.83
N PHE A 376 13.24 -10.18 16.46
CA PHE A 376 11.91 -10.68 16.11
C PHE A 376 11.95 -11.77 15.01
N PHE A 377 12.84 -11.64 14.03
CA PHE A 377 13.02 -12.60 12.94
C PHE A 377 14.05 -13.69 13.23
N ARG A 378 14.79 -13.59 14.34
CA ARG A 378 15.76 -14.60 14.76
C ARG A 378 15.01 -15.71 15.50
N ILE A 379 14.91 -16.87 14.87
CA ILE A 379 14.34 -18.07 15.49
C ILE A 379 15.17 -18.38 16.76
N PRO A 380 14.57 -18.58 17.95
CA PRO A 380 15.29 -19.16 19.07
C PRO A 380 15.76 -20.55 18.66
N THR A 381 17.08 -20.77 18.66
CA THR A 381 17.70 -22.09 18.49
C THR A 381 17.19 -23.10 19.50
#